data_AF-A0A318UKM2-F1
#
_entry.id   AF-A0A318UKM2-F1
#
_cell.length_a   1.000
_cell.length_b   1.000
_cell.length_c   1.000
_cell.angle_alpha   90.00
_cell.angle_beta   90.00
_cell.angle_gamma   90.00
#
_symmetry.space_group_name_H-M   'P 1'
#
loop_
_entity.id
_entity.type
_entity.pdbx_description
1 polymer ?
#
loop_
_entity_poly.entity_id
_entity_poly.type
_entity_poly.pdbx_seq_one_letter_code
_entity_poly.pdbx_strand_id
1 'polypeptide(L)'
;MFYPYKKLSGAFCFLCLFIACTTANNKPVLIRFSPDSGSVVVSGIHPAGLQRLKSLPETDSTLNELVSVLQTPSEQDSLIREKLVKGHFELGDSSVVFHPEQPFVKGRTYLVVTYLNAQFGAAGQMMKGQLHAGVKPMQKILKK
;
A
#
# COMPACT_ATOMS: atom_id res chain seq x y z
N MET A 1 -13.51 -19.53 -74.84
CA MET A 1 -12.21 -19.48 -74.13
C MET A 1 -12.51 -19.32 -72.63
N PHE A 2 -12.24 -20.39 -71.87
CA PHE A 2 -12.00 -20.54 -70.42
C PHE A 2 -12.47 -19.46 -69.38
N TYR A 3 -13.48 -19.85 -68.56
CA TYR A 3 -13.61 -19.87 -67.06
C TYR A 3 -12.91 -18.80 -66.16
N PRO A 4 -13.33 -18.57 -64.87
CA PRO A 4 -14.69 -18.43 -64.29
C PRO A 4 -14.83 -17.44 -63.09
N TYR A 5 -16.08 -17.30 -62.64
CA TYR A 5 -16.57 -16.90 -61.30
C TYR A 5 -15.64 -17.27 -60.12
N LYS A 6 -15.32 -16.32 -59.23
CA LYS A 6 -14.79 -16.60 -57.87
C LYS A 6 -15.39 -15.69 -56.78
N LYS A 7 -16.28 -16.33 -56.00
CA LYS A 7 -16.44 -16.34 -54.54
C LYS A 7 -16.15 -15.06 -53.72
N LEU A 8 -17.25 -14.50 -53.21
CA LEU A 8 -17.49 -14.02 -51.85
C LEU A 8 -16.47 -14.51 -50.79
N SER A 9 -15.85 -13.59 -50.04
CA SER A 9 -15.46 -13.72 -48.62
C SER A 9 -14.67 -12.46 -48.24
N GLY A 10 -15.26 -11.47 -47.56
CA GLY A 10 -15.32 -11.49 -46.10
C GLY A 10 -14.02 -10.89 -45.52
N ALA A 11 -13.98 -9.57 -45.35
CA ALA A 11 -12.95 -8.89 -44.56
C ALA A 11 -13.55 -7.66 -43.87
N PHE A 12 -14.47 -7.93 -42.92
CA PHE A 12 -14.83 -6.97 -41.89
C PHE A 12 -13.63 -6.89 -40.95
N CYS A 13 -12.68 -5.99 -41.25
CA CYS A 13 -11.52 -5.78 -40.41
C CYS A 13 -11.99 -5.04 -39.15
N PHE A 14 -12.34 -5.85 -38.14
CA PHE A 14 -12.67 -5.49 -36.78
C PHE A 14 -11.46 -4.80 -36.15
N LEU A 15 -11.23 -3.53 -36.51
CA LEU A 15 -10.22 -2.68 -35.89
C LEU A 15 -10.76 -2.16 -34.55
N CYS A 16 -11.07 -3.09 -33.63
CA CYS A 16 -11.14 -2.77 -32.21
C CYS A 16 -9.70 -2.60 -31.72
N LEU A 17 -9.15 -1.41 -31.96
CA LEU A 17 -8.05 -0.88 -31.18
C LEU A 17 -8.45 -1.03 -29.71
N PHE A 18 -7.85 -2.00 -29.03
CA PHE A 18 -7.88 -2.13 -27.59
C PHE A 18 -7.26 -0.87 -27.02
N ILE A 19 -8.09 0.14 -26.76
CA ILE A 19 -7.75 1.26 -25.89
C ILE A 19 -7.68 0.66 -24.49
N ALA A 20 -6.57 0.01 -24.19
CA ALA A 20 -6.19 -0.29 -22.82
C ALA A 20 -5.88 1.07 -22.16
N CYS A 21 -6.92 1.76 -21.70
CA CYS A 21 -6.79 2.81 -20.71
C CYS A 21 -6.27 2.12 -19.45
N THR A 22 -4.94 2.01 -19.32
CA THR A 22 -4.36 1.70 -18.02
C THR A 22 -4.52 2.98 -17.20
N THR A 23 -5.63 3.08 -16.47
CA THR A 23 -5.72 4.07 -15.40
C THR A 23 -4.60 3.73 -14.43
N ALA A 24 -3.51 4.49 -14.49
CA ALA A 24 -2.48 4.46 -13.46
C ALA A 24 -3.19 4.69 -12.13
N ASN A 25 -3.32 3.63 -11.33
CA ASN A 25 -4.05 3.62 -10.08
C ASN A 25 -3.23 4.35 -9.00
N ASN A 26 -3.04 5.66 -9.19
CA ASN A 26 -2.31 6.55 -8.30
C ASN A 26 -3.17 6.95 -7.09
N LYS A 27 -3.91 5.99 -6.52
CA LYS A 27 -4.69 6.26 -5.31
C LYS A 27 -3.72 6.54 -4.16
N PRO A 28 -3.99 7.58 -3.35
CA PRO A 28 -3.17 7.84 -2.17
C PRO A 28 -3.30 6.67 -1.19
N VAL A 29 -2.24 6.41 -0.42
CA VAL A 29 -2.32 5.44 0.68
C VAL A 29 -3.37 5.92 1.67
N LEU A 30 -4.27 5.02 2.05
CA LEU A 30 -5.33 5.25 3.01
C LEU A 30 -5.00 4.51 4.29
N ILE A 31 -4.80 5.26 5.37
CA ILE A 31 -4.55 4.73 6.72
C ILE A 31 -5.78 5.00 7.58
N ARG A 32 -6.33 3.95 8.18
CA ARG A 32 -7.49 4.02 9.07
C ARG A 32 -7.47 2.92 10.11
N PHE A 33 -8.24 3.06 11.18
CA PHE A 33 -8.59 1.91 12.01
C PHE A 33 -9.48 0.94 11.23
N SER A 34 -9.41 -0.35 11.57
CA SER A 34 -10.42 -1.33 11.20
C SER A 34 -11.80 -0.94 11.79
N PRO A 35 -12.92 -1.45 11.24
CA PRO A 35 -14.26 -1.09 11.71
C PRO A 35 -14.49 -1.34 13.21
N ASP A 36 -13.83 -2.35 13.77
CA ASP A 36 -13.85 -2.70 15.20
C ASP A 36 -12.80 -1.94 16.03
N SER A 37 -12.00 -1.07 15.41
CA SER A 37 -10.90 -0.31 16.03
C SER A 37 -9.84 -1.19 16.72
N GLY A 38 -9.76 -2.47 16.35
CA GLY A 38 -8.79 -3.43 16.85
C GLY A 38 -7.41 -3.29 16.19
N SER A 39 -7.40 -2.89 14.91
CA SER A 39 -6.23 -2.96 14.04
C SER A 39 -6.10 -1.68 13.20
N VAL A 40 -4.91 -1.44 12.63
CA VAL A 40 -4.70 -0.36 11.65
C VAL A 40 -4.63 -0.96 10.26
N VAL A 41 -5.44 -0.44 9.34
CA VAL A 41 -5.48 -0.88 7.95
C VAL A 41 -4.81 0.18 7.08
N VAL A 42 -3.76 -0.23 6.37
CA VAL A 42 -3.08 0.55 5.34
C VAL A 42 -3.48 0.00 3.98
N SER A 43 -4.20 0.79 3.19
CA SER A 43 -4.77 0.40 1.89
C SER A 43 -4.40 1.41 0.81
N GLY A 44 -4.73 1.14 -0.45
CA GLY A 44 -4.28 1.99 -1.57
C GLY A 44 -2.78 1.85 -1.85
N ILE A 45 -2.21 0.69 -1.50
CA ILE A 45 -0.82 0.35 -1.79
C ILE A 45 -0.69 0.06 -3.30
N HIS A 46 0.37 0.54 -3.93
CA HIS A 46 0.58 0.31 -5.35
C HIS A 46 0.72 -1.21 -5.63
N PRO A 47 -0.01 -1.79 -6.61
CA PRO A 47 -0.02 -3.24 -6.83
C PRO A 47 1.37 -3.86 -7.04
N ALA A 48 2.25 -3.15 -7.76
CA ALA A 48 3.62 -3.61 -7.97
C ALA A 48 4.44 -3.67 -6.66
N GLY A 49 4.24 -2.72 -5.74
CA GLY A 49 4.90 -2.73 -4.45
C GLY A 49 4.39 -3.87 -3.56
N LEU A 50 3.07 -4.09 -3.57
CA LEU A 50 2.45 -5.19 -2.85
C LEU A 50 2.90 -6.57 -3.35
N GLN A 51 2.95 -6.75 -4.68
CA GLN A 51 3.43 -7.99 -5.27
C GLN A 51 4.89 -8.25 -4.89
N ARG A 52 5.70 -7.20 -4.81
CA ARG A 52 7.09 -7.32 -4.38
C ARG A 52 7.18 -7.70 -2.91
N LEU A 53 6.40 -7.06 -2.03
CA LEU A 53 6.33 -7.44 -0.60
C LEU A 53 5.97 -8.93 -0.44
N LYS A 54 4.96 -9.42 -1.17
CA LYS A 54 4.57 -10.84 -1.17
C LYS A 54 5.68 -11.81 -1.59
N SER A 55 6.64 -11.33 -2.39
CA SER A 55 7.76 -12.15 -2.88
C SER A 55 8.96 -12.18 -1.93
N LEU A 56 8.95 -11.39 -0.85
CA LEU A 56 10.06 -11.33 0.11
C LEU A 56 9.96 -12.45 1.15
N PRO A 57 11.06 -13.16 1.45
CA PRO A 57 11.07 -14.23 2.45
C PRO A 57 10.79 -13.70 3.87
N GLU A 58 11.21 -12.47 4.17
CA GLU A 58 11.10 -11.82 5.48
C GLU A 58 10.10 -10.65 5.41
N THR A 59 8.87 -10.95 5.01
CA THR A 59 7.83 -9.94 4.78
C THR A 59 7.56 -9.11 6.03
N ASP A 60 7.44 -9.73 7.20
CA ASP A 60 7.14 -9.02 8.45
C ASP A 60 8.27 -8.09 8.88
N SER A 61 9.52 -8.55 8.80
CA SER A 61 10.70 -7.74 9.09
C SER A 61 10.76 -6.52 8.17
N THR A 62 10.47 -6.71 6.88
CA THR A 62 10.39 -5.61 5.91
C THR A 62 9.24 -4.65 6.25
N LEU A 63 8.06 -5.15 6.62
CA LEU A 63 6.91 -4.31 6.97
C LEU A 63 7.16 -3.47 8.23
N ASN A 64 7.91 -3.99 9.21
CA ASN A 64 8.34 -3.24 10.39
C ASN A 64 9.24 -2.05 10.03
N GLU A 65 10.03 -2.12 8.96
CA GLU A 65 10.83 -1.00 8.46
C GLU A 65 9.99 0.03 7.69
N LEU A 66 8.88 -0.41 7.10
CA LEU A 66 8.05 0.40 6.20
C LEU A 66 6.82 1.00 6.84
N VAL A 67 6.38 0.46 7.98
CA VAL A 67 5.21 0.94 8.71
C VAL A 67 5.53 0.94 10.19
N SER A 68 5.30 2.08 10.84
CA SER A 68 5.43 2.21 12.29
C SER A 68 4.15 2.81 12.87
N VAL A 69 3.67 2.22 13.97
CA VAL A 69 2.51 2.71 14.71
C VAL A 69 3.00 3.20 16.07
N LEU A 70 2.84 4.48 16.33
CA LEU A 70 3.32 5.14 17.54
C LEU A 70 2.12 5.64 18.34
N GLN A 71 2.10 5.40 19.63
CA GLN A 71 1.18 6.10 20.53
C GLN A 71 1.77 7.46 20.86
N THR A 72 1.03 8.53 20.57
CA THR A 72 1.44 9.88 20.93
C THR A 72 1.07 10.17 22.38
N PRO A 73 1.82 11.06 23.07
CA PRO A 73 1.38 11.58 24.36
C PRO A 73 -0.01 12.21 24.27
N SER A 74 -0.75 12.14 25.38
CA SER A 74 -1.95 12.96 25.56
C SER A 74 -1.57 14.41 25.84
N GLU A 75 -2.46 15.35 25.52
CA GLU A 75 -2.26 16.78 25.84
C GLU A 75 -1.99 17.06 27.32
N GLN A 76 -2.40 16.13 28.20
CA GLN A 76 -2.20 16.20 29.65
C GLN A 76 -0.78 15.84 30.10
N ASP A 77 0.05 15.25 29.23
CA ASP A 77 1.41 14.83 29.59
C ASP A 77 2.36 14.88 28.38
N SER A 78 2.75 16.10 28.02
CA SER A 78 3.66 16.42 26.92
C SER A 78 5.12 16.01 27.17
N LEU A 79 5.45 15.55 28.39
CA LEU A 79 6.79 15.07 28.74
C LEU A 79 7.03 13.62 28.28
N ILE A 80 5.95 12.88 28.01
CA ILE A 80 6.01 11.51 27.50
C ILE A 80 6.31 11.54 26.00
N ARG A 81 7.38 10.85 25.58
CA ARG A 81 7.73 10.69 24.16
C ARG A 81 6.78 9.72 23.46
N GLU A 82 6.70 9.84 22.13
CA GLU A 82 6.04 8.85 21.28
C GLU A 82 6.57 7.45 21.58
N LYS A 83 5.65 6.50 21.78
CA LYS A 83 5.99 5.11 22.11
C LYS A 83 5.59 4.19 20.97
N LEU A 84 6.52 3.36 20.51
CA LEU A 84 6.22 2.32 19.52
C LEU A 84 5.19 1.33 20.07
N VAL A 85 4.11 1.14 19.32
CA VAL A 85 3.11 0.11 19.58
C VAL A 85 3.64 -1.19 19.00
N LYS A 86 3.83 -2.20 19.85
CA LYS A 86 4.23 -3.53 19.41
C LYS A 86 3.06 -4.25 18.74
N GLY A 87 3.36 -5.08 17.76
CA GLY A 87 2.37 -5.80 16.98
C GLY A 87 3.02 -6.60 15.87
N HIS A 88 2.18 -7.21 15.05
CA HIS A 88 2.59 -7.88 13.83
C HIS A 88 1.78 -7.36 12.64
N PHE A 89 2.24 -7.68 11.44
CA PHE A 89 1.57 -7.30 10.21
C PHE A 89 0.99 -8.51 9.51
N GLU A 90 -0.14 -8.31 8.86
CA GLU A 90 -0.72 -9.27 7.93
C GLU A 90 -0.79 -8.62 6.54
N LEU A 91 -0.23 -9.31 5.55
CA LEU A 91 -0.23 -8.86 4.17
C LEU A 91 -1.45 -9.44 3.43
N GLY A 92 -2.41 -8.58 3.10
CA GLY A 92 -3.55 -8.93 2.27
C GLY A 92 -3.33 -8.66 0.78
N ASP A 93 -4.40 -8.81 -0.01
CA ASP A 93 -4.35 -8.64 -1.47
C ASP A 93 -4.32 -7.20 -1.96
N SER A 94 -4.74 -6.25 -1.12
CA SER A 94 -4.72 -4.82 -1.45
C SER A 94 -4.37 -3.93 -0.26
N SER A 95 -3.98 -4.54 0.86
CA SER A 95 -3.77 -3.86 2.13
C SER A 95 -2.75 -4.57 3.00
N VAL A 96 -2.15 -3.80 3.89
CA VAL A 96 -1.38 -4.29 5.04
C VAL A 96 -2.20 -3.97 6.28
N VAL A 97 -2.38 -4.96 7.14
CA VAL A 97 -3.10 -4.80 8.42
C VAL A 97 -2.09 -4.94 9.55
N PHE A 98 -2.04 -3.96 10.44
CA PHE A 98 -1.26 -4.00 11.67
C PHE A 98 -2.15 -4.43 12.83
N HIS A 99 -1.76 -5.51 13.49
CA HIS A 99 -2.42 -6.03 14.69
C HIS A 99 -1.55 -5.75 15.90
N PRO A 100 -2.00 -4.88 16.82
CA PRO A 100 -1.22 -4.57 18.00
C PRO A 100 -1.23 -5.76 18.98
N GLU A 101 -0.11 -5.99 19.68
CA GLU A 101 -0.02 -6.99 20.76
C GLU A 101 -0.98 -6.66 21.92
N GLN A 102 -1.23 -5.36 22.13
CA GLN A 102 -2.15 -4.85 23.14
C GLN A 102 -3.22 -3.99 22.47
N PRO A 103 -4.51 -4.13 22.83
CA PRO A 103 -5.57 -3.34 22.22
C PRO A 103 -5.30 -1.84 22.32
N PHE A 104 -5.58 -1.10 21.25
CA PHE A 104 -5.53 0.36 21.28
C PHE A 104 -6.43 0.91 22.40
N VAL A 105 -5.93 1.92 23.11
CA VAL A 105 -6.60 2.53 24.26
C VAL A 105 -7.52 3.65 23.79
N LYS A 106 -8.77 3.62 24.26
CA LYS A 106 -9.77 4.64 23.93
C LYS A 106 -9.33 6.03 24.39
N GLY A 107 -9.59 7.06 23.59
CA GLY A 107 -9.22 8.44 23.88
C GLY A 107 -7.73 8.74 23.67
N ARG A 108 -6.93 7.75 23.23
CA ARG A 108 -5.54 7.96 22.81
C ARG A 108 -5.46 8.24 21.32
N THR A 109 -4.34 8.85 20.96
CA THR A 109 -3.99 9.21 19.61
C THR A 109 -2.79 8.39 19.17
N TYR A 110 -2.82 7.97 17.90
CA TYR A 110 -1.82 7.11 17.30
C TYR A 110 -1.31 7.76 16.02
N LEU A 111 0.00 7.91 15.91
CA LEU A 111 0.69 8.33 14.71
C LEU A 111 1.12 7.10 13.92
N VAL A 112 0.61 6.97 12.70
CA VAL A 112 1.01 5.93 11.77
C VAL A 112 1.91 6.56 10.72
N VAL A 113 3.12 6.04 10.59
CA VAL A 113 4.13 6.46 9.62
C VAL A 113 4.33 5.34 8.61
N THR A 114 4.31 5.64 7.32
CA THR A 114 4.53 4.62 6.28
C THR A 114 5.33 5.10 5.08
N TYR A 115 6.11 4.18 4.50
CA TYR A 115 6.89 4.34 3.27
C TYR A 115 6.33 3.50 2.09
N LEU A 116 5.20 2.79 2.27
CA LEU A 116 4.68 1.76 1.35
C LEU A 116 4.32 2.20 -0.07
N ASN A 117 4.12 3.50 -0.34
CA ASN A 117 4.02 4.01 -1.72
C ASN A 117 5.17 4.96 -2.08
N ALA A 118 5.90 5.47 -1.08
CA ALA A 118 7.04 6.34 -1.31
C ALA A 118 8.26 5.53 -1.81
N GLN A 119 8.45 4.32 -1.28
CA GLN A 119 9.52 3.41 -1.70
C GLN A 119 9.23 2.73 -3.05
N PHE A 120 7.96 2.55 -3.41
CA PHE A 120 7.56 1.81 -4.62
C PHE A 120 7.03 2.70 -5.75
N GLY A 121 6.73 3.98 -5.47
CA GLY A 121 6.28 4.97 -6.46
C GLY A 121 7.40 5.57 -7.30
N ALA A 122 8.66 5.50 -6.82
CA ALA A 122 9.82 5.82 -7.64
C ALA A 122 10.20 4.59 -8.47
N ALA A 123 9.84 4.61 -9.75
CA ALA A 123 10.07 3.57 -10.74
C ALA A 123 11.36 2.76 -10.51
N GLY A 124 11.20 1.47 -10.15
CA GLY A 124 12.14 0.40 -10.46
C GLY A 124 13.48 0.30 -9.71
N GLN A 125 13.88 1.21 -8.82
CA GLN A 125 15.28 1.20 -8.31
C GLN A 125 15.51 1.32 -6.79
N MET A 126 14.48 1.31 -5.93
CA MET A 126 14.70 1.53 -4.49
C MET A 126 14.53 0.26 -3.64
N MET A 127 15.48 -0.67 -3.75
CA MET A 127 15.77 -1.66 -2.70
C MET A 127 17.26 -1.98 -2.69
N LYS A 128 18.04 -1.10 -2.05
CA LYS A 128 19.36 -1.43 -1.49
C LYS A 128 19.38 -0.99 -0.03
N GLY A 129 18.69 -1.72 0.84
CA GLY A 129 18.89 -1.73 2.32
C GLY A 129 18.95 -0.39 3.07
N GLN A 130 18.64 0.74 2.44
CA GLN A 130 18.79 2.07 2.98
C GLN A 130 17.59 2.87 2.51
N LEU A 131 16.76 3.32 3.45
CA LEU A 131 15.79 4.39 3.20
C LEU A 131 16.60 5.59 2.69
N HIS A 132 16.61 5.82 1.37
CA HIS A 132 17.39 6.90 0.78
C HIS A 132 16.98 8.23 1.42
N ALA A 133 17.98 8.99 1.87
CA ALA A 133 17.80 10.34 2.41
C ALA A 133 17.09 11.22 1.37
N GLY A 134 15.78 11.40 1.53
CA GLY A 134 14.93 12.12 0.57
C GLY A 134 13.53 11.54 0.40
N VAL A 135 13.30 10.27 0.75
CA VAL A 135 11.96 9.68 0.73
C VAL A 135 11.16 10.22 1.92
N LYS A 136 10.17 11.08 1.64
CA LYS A 136 9.26 11.58 2.68
C LYS A 136 8.24 10.49 3.04
N PRO A 137 8.14 10.08 4.32
CA PRO A 137 7.08 9.17 4.73
C PRO A 137 5.72 9.85 4.62
N MET A 138 4.68 9.04 4.45
CA MET A 138 3.32 9.47 4.71
C MET A 138 3.01 9.27 6.19
N GLN A 139 2.39 10.26 6.80
CA GLN A 139 2.02 10.25 8.21
C GLN A 139 0.53 10.47 8.37
N LYS A 140 -0.11 9.73 9.27
CA LYS A 140 -1.52 9.92 9.60
C LYS A 140 -1.73 9.77 11.10
N ILE A 141 -2.40 10.76 11.68
CA ILE A 141 -2.89 10.71 13.04
C ILE A 141 -4.27 10.02 13.04
N LEU A 142 -4.41 9.00 13.89
CA LEU A 142 -5.64 8.28 14.15
C LEU A 142 -6.04 8.47 15.62
N LYS A 143 -7.33 8.70 15.87
CA LYS A 143 -7.88 8.81 17.23
C LYS A 143 -8.83 7.65 17.47
N LYS A 144 -8.68 6.97 18.62
CA LYS A 144 -9.58 5.89 19.05
C LYS A 144 -10.66 6.37 20.00
#